data_AF-A0A7K0VZX1-F1
#
_entry.id   AF-A0A7K0VZX1-F1
#
_cell.length_a   1.000
_cell.length_b   1.000
_cell.length_c   1.000
_cell.angle_alpha   90.00
_cell.angle_beta   90.00
_cell.angle_gamma   90.00
#
_symmetry.space_group_name_H-M   'P 1'
#
loop_
_entity.id
_entity.type
_entity.pdbx_description
1 polymer ?
#
loop_
_entity_poly.entity_id
_entity_poly.type
_entity_poly.pdbx_seq_one_letter_code
_entity_poly.pdbx_strand_id
1 'polypeptide(L)'
;MSPRKNYPKNKRPKSDDRDIATSNQSFEEHHEGLYTVRKLTGSGSTKPYRCPGCDQMIPMATPHVVAWLDGDEDSRRHWHSACWAKKNNRRPNTERTRNAPRY
;
A
#
# COMPACT_ATOMS: atom_id res chain seq x y z
N MET A 1 37.45 1.77 -38.31
CA MET A 1 36.40 0.94 -37.67
C MET A 1 35.67 1.81 -36.66
N SER A 2 34.38 2.05 -36.89
CA SER A 2 33.62 3.15 -36.30
C SER A 2 33.25 2.92 -34.81
N PRO A 3 33.35 3.94 -33.93
CA PRO A 3 33.08 3.77 -32.50
C PRO A 3 31.60 3.44 -32.20
N ARG A 4 31.37 2.44 -31.32
CA ARG A 4 30.04 2.08 -30.83
C ARG A 4 29.41 3.26 -30.08
N LYS A 5 28.35 3.83 -30.66
CA LYS A 5 27.46 4.81 -30.05
C LYS A 5 26.74 4.18 -28.84
N ASN A 6 27.17 4.53 -27.63
CA ASN A 6 26.40 4.28 -26.40
C ASN A 6 25.27 5.29 -26.33
N TYR A 7 24.02 4.83 -26.49
CA TYR A 7 22.83 5.64 -26.30
C TYR A 7 22.44 5.60 -24.80
N PRO A 8 22.56 6.71 -24.04
CA PRO A 8 22.07 6.73 -22.67
C PRO A 8 20.53 6.67 -22.67
N LYS A 9 19.96 5.59 -22.14
CA LYS A 9 18.52 5.47 -21.92
C LYS A 9 18.06 6.55 -20.94
N ASN A 10 17.48 7.60 -21.50
CA ASN A 10 16.34 8.37 -21.00
C ASN A 10 16.18 8.36 -19.46
N LYS A 11 16.94 9.24 -18.78
CA LYS A 11 16.62 9.63 -17.40
C LYS A 11 15.26 10.32 -17.43
N ARG A 12 14.22 9.63 -16.96
CA ARG A 12 12.96 10.27 -16.56
C ARG A 12 13.31 11.49 -15.70
N PRO A 13 12.72 12.68 -15.96
CA PRO A 13 12.95 13.84 -15.10
C PRO A 13 12.48 13.46 -13.69
N LYS A 14 13.41 13.55 -12.74
CA LYS A 14 13.08 13.55 -11.31
C LYS A 14 12.26 14.82 -11.11
N SER A 15 10.96 14.69 -10.89
CA SER A 15 10.17 15.79 -10.35
C SER A 15 10.81 16.20 -9.03
N ASP A 16 11.40 17.39 -9.03
CA ASP A 16 11.81 18.11 -7.86
C ASP A 16 10.59 18.37 -6.98
N ASP A 17 10.47 17.60 -5.90
CA ASP A 17 9.93 18.11 -4.64
C ASP A 17 10.68 17.38 -3.52
N ARG A 18 11.75 18.03 -3.07
CA ARG A 18 12.59 17.58 -1.96
C ARG A 18 12.21 18.39 -0.72
N ASP A 19 11.11 18.04 -0.09
CA ASP A 19 10.93 18.23 1.36
C ASP A 19 11.34 16.93 2.08
N ILE A 20 12.65 16.73 2.17
CA ILE A 20 13.30 15.63 2.90
C ILE A 20 13.20 15.90 4.41
N ALA A 21 12.29 15.23 5.11
CA ALA A 21 12.52 14.66 6.47
C ALA A 21 11.33 13.86 7.06
N THR A 22 10.06 14.15 6.75
CA THR A 22 8.96 13.69 7.65
C THR A 22 7.71 13.07 7.00
N SER A 23 7.46 13.21 5.69
CA SER A 23 6.24 12.63 5.11
C SER A 23 6.52 11.31 4.40
N ASN A 24 6.40 10.19 5.13
CA ASN A 24 6.17 8.87 4.54
C ASN A 24 4.75 8.76 3.92
N GLN A 25 4.17 9.89 3.51
CA GLN A 25 2.78 10.05 3.11
C GLN A 25 2.70 10.48 1.65
N SER A 26 1.81 9.84 0.89
CA SER A 26 1.55 10.09 -0.51
C SER A 26 0.04 10.05 -0.76
N PHE A 27 -0.43 10.77 -1.77
CA PHE A 27 -1.82 10.72 -2.20
C PHE A 27 -1.94 9.80 -3.42
N GLU A 28 -2.93 8.91 -3.41
CA GLU A 28 -3.21 7.97 -4.50
C GLU A 28 -4.70 8.04 -4.87
N GLU A 29 -5.01 8.21 -6.15
CA GLU A 29 -6.39 8.16 -6.64
C GLU A 29 -6.82 6.70 -6.88
N HIS A 30 -7.94 6.29 -6.30
CA HIS A 30 -8.54 4.96 -6.48
C HIS A 30 -10.03 5.10 -6.85
N HIS A 31 -10.68 4.00 -7.24
CA HIS A 31 -12.08 4.02 -7.72
C HIS A 31 -13.11 4.56 -6.71
N GLU A 32 -12.79 4.55 -5.42
CA GLU A 32 -13.67 5.05 -4.34
C GLU A 32 -13.40 6.53 -4.01
N GLY A 33 -12.29 7.09 -4.50
CA GLY A 33 -11.87 8.47 -4.23
C GLY A 33 -10.35 8.63 -4.06
N LEU A 34 -9.96 9.83 -3.63
CA LEU A 34 -8.57 10.14 -3.29
C LEU A 34 -8.21 9.53 -1.93
N TYR A 35 -7.14 8.75 -1.92
CA TYR A 35 -6.60 8.12 -0.72
C TYR A 35 -5.34 8.84 -0.25
N THR A 36 -5.27 9.07 1.05
CA THR A 36 -4.02 9.37 1.71
C THR A 36 -3.36 8.08 2.18
N VAL A 37 -2.10 7.89 1.82
CA VAL A 37 -1.35 6.65 2.01
C VAL A 37 -0.07 6.95 2.77
N ARG A 38 0.12 6.35 3.95
CA ARG A 38 1.33 6.45 4.75
C ARG A 38 2.05 5.11 4.86
N LYS A 39 3.33 5.06 4.49
CA LYS A 39 4.19 3.89 4.68
C LYS A 39 4.76 3.88 6.10
N LEU A 40 4.55 2.79 6.83
CA LEU A 40 5.12 2.56 8.15
C LEU A 40 6.29 1.60 8.06
N THR A 41 7.37 1.94 8.76
CA THR A 41 8.47 1.01 9.02
C THR A 41 8.05 -0.01 10.08
N GLY A 42 8.77 -1.12 10.16
CA GLY A 42 8.52 -2.15 11.17
C GLY A 42 8.49 -1.56 12.59
N SER A 43 9.49 -0.77 12.94
CA SER A 43 9.60 -0.13 14.26
C SER A 43 8.41 0.78 14.62
N GLY A 44 7.68 1.31 13.63
CA GLY A 44 6.46 2.10 13.85
C GLY A 44 5.21 1.26 14.15
N SER A 45 5.28 -0.07 14.00
CA SER A 45 4.19 -1.00 14.25
C SER A 45 4.30 -1.61 15.65
N THR A 46 3.62 -1.00 16.62
CA THR A 46 3.59 -1.45 18.02
C THR A 46 2.43 -2.38 18.35
N LYS A 47 1.48 -2.55 17.42
CA LYS A 47 0.28 -3.38 17.59
C LYS A 47 0.03 -4.20 16.32
N PRO A 48 -0.51 -5.43 16.45
CA PRO A 48 -0.94 -6.20 15.30
C PRO A 48 -2.25 -5.63 14.75
N TYR A 49 -2.40 -5.62 13.42
CA TYR A 49 -3.59 -5.09 12.74
C TYR A 49 -4.15 -6.08 11.73
N ARG A 50 -5.44 -5.94 11.40
CA ARG A 50 -6.10 -6.79 10.40
C ARG A 50 -6.06 -6.14 9.02
N CYS A 51 -5.51 -6.84 8.03
CA CYS A 51 -5.43 -6.34 6.65
C CYS A 51 -6.74 -6.56 5.88
N PRO A 52 -7.44 -5.51 5.39
CA PRO A 52 -8.71 -5.67 4.67
C PRO A 52 -8.61 -6.43 3.34
N GLY A 53 -7.47 -6.35 2.64
CA GLY A 53 -7.31 -6.96 1.32
C GLY A 53 -7.11 -8.47 1.30
N CYS A 54 -6.66 -9.07 2.40
CA CYS A 54 -6.45 -10.51 2.50
C CYS A 54 -7.06 -11.13 3.74
N ASP A 55 -7.60 -10.30 4.64
CA ASP A 55 -8.04 -10.71 5.96
C ASP A 55 -6.94 -11.58 6.60
N GLN A 56 -5.73 -11.03 6.72
CA GLN A 56 -4.62 -11.62 7.48
C GLN A 56 -4.09 -10.62 8.50
N MET A 57 -3.56 -11.12 9.60
CA MET A 57 -2.95 -10.28 10.63
C MET A 57 -1.59 -9.77 10.13
N ILE A 58 -1.40 -8.46 10.23
CA ILE A 58 -0.11 -7.78 10.11
C ILE A 58 0.52 -7.86 11.52
N PRO A 59 1.62 -8.59 11.71
CA PRO A 59 2.28 -8.67 13.00
C PRO A 59 2.88 -7.32 13.41
N MET A 60 3.17 -7.19 14.71
CA MET A 60 4.00 -6.09 15.20
C MET A 60 5.37 -6.10 14.51
N ALA A 61 6.07 -4.97 14.53
CA ALA A 61 7.38 -4.82 13.89
C ALA A 61 7.40 -5.09 12.38
N THR A 62 6.25 -5.21 11.71
CA THR A 62 6.18 -5.52 10.27
C THR A 62 5.96 -4.25 9.45
N PRO A 63 6.80 -3.94 8.45
CA PRO A 63 6.57 -2.80 7.54
C PRO A 63 5.27 -2.97 6.76
N HIS A 64 4.41 -1.95 6.77
CA HIS A 64 3.10 -2.01 6.14
C HIS A 64 2.59 -0.60 5.79
N VAL A 65 1.41 -0.52 5.19
CA VAL A 65 0.83 0.73 4.68
C VAL A 65 -0.44 1.06 5.47
N VAL A 66 -0.59 2.31 5.86
CA VAL A 66 -1.84 2.84 6.41
C VAL A 66 -2.48 3.71 5.34
N ALA A 67 -3.75 3.48 5.05
CA ALA A 67 -4.48 4.24 4.04
C ALA A 67 -5.88 4.60 4.52
N TRP A 68 -6.32 5.81 4.15
CA TRP A 68 -7.65 6.37 4.45
C TRP A 68 -8.09 7.30 3.33
N LEU A 69 -9.40 7.56 3.24
CA LEU A 69 -9.94 8.52 2.28
C LEU A 69 -9.55 9.93 2.69
N ASP A 70 -9.27 10.79 1.70
CA ASP A 70 -8.95 12.18 1.98
C ASP A 70 -10.08 12.87 2.76
N GLY A 71 -9.73 13.58 3.84
CA GLY A 71 -10.68 14.17 4.79
C GLY A 71 -11.24 13.22 5.87
N ASP A 72 -10.92 11.93 5.85
CA ASP A 72 -11.41 10.94 6.83
C ASP A 72 -10.26 10.18 7.50
N GLU A 73 -9.46 10.87 8.31
CA GLU A 73 -8.31 10.28 9.00
C GLU A 73 -8.70 9.22 10.04
N ASP A 74 -9.92 9.28 10.57
CA ASP A 74 -10.37 8.31 11.57
C ASP A 74 -10.63 6.93 10.95
N SER A 75 -10.88 6.83 9.64
CA SER A 75 -11.05 5.56 8.94
C SER A 75 -9.75 4.89 8.48
N ARG A 76 -8.60 5.24 9.09
CA ARG A 76 -7.28 4.62 8.86
C ARG A 76 -7.32 3.09 8.90
N ARG A 77 -7.04 2.47 7.75
CA ARG A 77 -6.93 1.02 7.59
C ARG A 77 -5.50 0.60 7.34
N HIS A 78 -5.11 -0.51 7.93
CA HIS A 78 -3.74 -1.04 7.86
C HIS A 78 -3.71 -2.18 6.83
N TRP A 79 -2.80 -2.09 5.87
CA TRP A 79 -2.66 -3.01 4.73
C TRP A 79 -1.24 -3.52 4.65
N HIS A 80 -1.05 -4.79 4.29
CA HIS A 80 0.26 -5.22 3.79
C HIS A 80 0.63 -4.40 2.55
N SER A 81 1.91 -4.08 2.37
CA SER A 81 2.39 -3.32 1.20
C SER A 81 1.97 -3.97 -0.13
N ALA A 82 2.06 -5.30 -0.22
CA ALA A 82 1.63 -6.05 -1.40
C ALA A 82 0.11 -6.10 -1.58
N CYS A 83 -0.66 -6.02 -0.49
CA CYS A 83 -2.12 -5.96 -0.54
C CYS A 83 -2.59 -4.58 -1.01
N TRP A 84 -1.96 -3.50 -0.53
CA TRP A 84 -2.24 -2.14 -0.99
C TRP A 84 -1.98 -1.97 -2.49
N ALA A 85 -0.80 -2.41 -2.95
CA ALA A 85 -0.42 -2.35 -4.37
C ALA A 85 -1.39 -3.12 -5.31
N LYS A 86 -2.18 -4.04 -4.76
CA LYS A 86 -3.20 -4.82 -5.48
C LYS A 86 -4.60 -4.60 -4.90
N LYS A 87 -4.89 -3.46 -4.25
CA LYS A 87 -6.16 -3.19 -3.55
C LYS A 87 -7.38 -3.54 -4.39
N ASN A 88 -7.39 -3.10 -5.65
CA ASN A 88 -8.51 -3.32 -6.57
C ASN A 88 -8.76 -4.82 -6.89
N ASN A 89 -7.72 -5.65 -6.79
CA ASN A 89 -7.76 -7.07 -7.14
C ASN A 89 -7.70 -7.99 -5.91
N ARG A 90 -7.53 -7.43 -4.70
CA ARG A 90 -7.38 -8.16 -3.44
C ARG A 90 -8.65 -8.00 -2.63
N ARG A 91 -9.30 -9.14 -2.39
CA ARG A 91 -10.42 -9.28 -1.46
C ARG A 91 -10.12 -10.42 -0.50
N PRO A 92 -10.65 -10.38 0.73
CA PRO A 92 -10.63 -11.53 1.62
C PRO A 92 -11.11 -12.76 0.84
N ASN A 93 -10.39 -13.88 0.95
CA ASN A 93 -10.98 -15.13 0.51
C ASN A 93 -12.07 -15.45 1.52
N THR A 94 -13.31 -15.04 1.25
CA THR A 94 -14.46 -15.49 2.01
C THR A 94 -14.57 -16.98 1.72
N GLU A 95 -13.94 -17.81 2.56
CA GLU A 95 -14.22 -19.25 2.59
C GLU A 95 -15.68 -19.38 3.02
N ARG A 96 -16.59 -19.26 2.05
CA ARG A 96 -17.92 -19.85 2.14
C ARG A 96 -17.64 -21.31 2.40
N THR A 97 -17.82 -21.70 3.65
CA THR A 97 -17.63 -23.06 4.13
C THR A 97 -18.25 -23.98 3.09
N ARG A 98 -17.42 -24.80 2.44
CA ARG A 98 -17.91 -25.89 1.60
C ARG A 98 -18.76 -26.91 2.41
N ASN A 99 -18.83 -26.71 3.73
CA ASN A 99 -19.51 -27.51 4.74
C ASN A 99 -20.58 -26.73 5.55
N ALA A 100 -21.13 -25.62 5.06
CA ALA A 100 -22.33 -25.05 5.71
C ALA A 100 -23.45 -26.11 5.70
N PRO A 101 -24.00 -26.50 6.86
CA PRO A 101 -25.09 -27.46 6.89
C PRO A 101 -26.28 -26.87 6.11
N ARG A 102 -26.78 -27.64 5.13
CA ARG A 102 -28.02 -27.33 4.43
C ARG A 102 -29.16 -27.77 5.33
N TYR A 103 -29.71 -26.84 6.09
CA TYR A 103 -31.06 -26.94 6.63
C TYR A 103 -31.87 -25.76 6.09
#